data_AF-A0A2G9TXY3-F1
#
_entry.id   AF-A0A2G9TXY3-F1
#
_cell.length_a   1.000
_cell.length_b   1.000
_cell.length_c   1.000
_cell.angle_alpha   90.00
_cell.angle_beta   90.00
_cell.angle_gamma   90.00
#
_symmetry.space_group_name_H-M   'P 1'
#
loop_
_entity.id
_entity.type
_entity.pdbx_description
1 polymer ?
#
loop_
_entity_poly.entity_id
_entity_poly.type
_entity_poly.pdbx_seq_one_letter_code
_entity_poly.pdbx_strand_id
1 'polypeptide(L)' 'MLRSLRMMCSTSTAEGPVAATIRKKLQDCFAPSHLEIVCESYMHNVPKGSEKHFRVQIVSDKFEGCPVLQVK' A
#
# COMPACT_ATOMS: atom_id res chain seq x y z
N MET A 1 -33.59 21.49 21.04
CA MET A 1 -32.63 20.38 20.93
C MET A 1 -31.93 20.50 19.58
N LEU A 2 -30.70 21.02 19.54
CA LEU A 2 -30.01 21.26 18.27
C LEU A 2 -29.64 19.94 17.59
N ARG A 3 -29.94 19.90 16.31
CA ARG A 3 -29.59 18.84 15.35
C ARG A 3 -28.06 18.82 15.17
N SER A 4 -27.39 17.80 15.69
CA SER A 4 -26.02 17.49 15.28
C SER A 4 -26.05 16.58 14.06
N LEU A 5 -25.93 17.20 12.89
CA LEU A 5 -25.66 16.55 11.62
C LEU A 5 -24.38 15.71 11.77
N ARG A 6 -24.50 14.39 11.60
CA ARG A 6 -23.36 13.47 11.59
C ARG A 6 -22.55 13.74 10.32
N MET A 7 -21.46 14.48 10.45
CA MET A 7 -20.53 14.79 9.38
C MET A 7 -19.89 13.50 8.87
N MET A 8 -20.20 13.13 7.62
CA MET A 8 -19.48 12.10 6.89
C MET A 8 -18.17 12.72 6.40
N CYS A 9 -17.05 12.32 7.00
CA CYS A 9 -15.74 12.66 6.49
C CYS A 9 -15.39 11.70 5.35
N SER A 10 -15.68 12.15 4.13
CA SER A 10 -15.29 11.53 2.88
C SER A 10 -13.89 12.02 2.49
N THR A 11 -12.83 11.51 3.14
CA THR A 11 -11.46 11.68 2.67
C THR A 11 -10.67 10.39 2.84
N SER A 12 -10.17 9.90 1.72
CA SER A 12 -9.28 8.76 1.52
C SER A 12 -8.24 8.56 2.63
N THR A 13 -8.20 7.33 3.14
CA THR A 13 -7.26 6.73 4.08
C THR A 13 -5.83 7.28 3.96
N ALA A 14 -5.31 7.93 5.00
CA ALA A 14 -3.89 8.25 5.09
C ALA A 14 -3.10 6.94 5.23
N GLU A 15 -2.26 6.63 4.24
CA GLU A 15 -1.36 5.48 4.29
C GLU A 15 -0.27 5.68 5.35
N GLY A 16 0.16 4.59 6.00
CA GLY A 16 1.21 4.64 7.03
C GLY A 16 2.60 5.00 6.46
N PRO A 17 3.55 5.46 7.29
CA PRO A 17 4.87 5.91 6.82
C PRO A 17 5.67 4.83 6.09
N VAL A 18 5.51 3.55 6.46
CA VAL A 18 6.20 2.46 5.76
C VAL A 18 5.53 2.18 4.41
N ALA A 19 4.20 2.14 4.36
CA ALA A 19 3.45 1.99 3.11
C ALA A 19 3.81 3.10 2.09
N ALA A 20 3.85 4.36 2.53
CA ALA A 20 4.26 5.50 1.72
C ALA A 20 5.70 5.35 1.19
N THR A 21 6.61 4.86 2.04
CA THR A 21 8.00 4.62 1.64
C THR A 21 8.12 3.52 0.58
N ILE A 22 7.39 2.42 0.75
CA ILE A 22 7.33 1.33 -0.24
C ILE A 22 6.76 1.86 -1.56
N ARG A 23 5.65 2.62 -1.50
CA ARG A 23 5.02 3.23 -2.67
C ARG A 23 6.00 4.07 -3.46
N LYS A 24 6.66 5.03 -2.80
CA LYS A 24 7.63 5.93 -3.43
C LYS A 24 8.74 5.14 -4.14
N LYS A 25 9.36 4.19 -3.43
CA LYS A 25 10.45 3.38 -4.00
C LYS A 25 10.00 2.58 -5.23
N LEU A 26 8.82 1.96 -5.17
CA LEU A 26 8.30 1.18 -6.29
C LEU A 26 7.89 2.07 -7.47
N GLN A 27 7.31 3.24 -7.22
CA GLN A 27 6.98 4.23 -8.26
C GLN A 27 8.25 4.70 -8.97
N ASP A 28 9.27 5.12 -8.22
CA ASP A 28 10.52 5.65 -8.76
C ASP A 28 11.29 4.58 -9.55
N CYS A 29 11.31 3.33 -9.05
CA CYS A 29 12.08 2.26 -9.69
C CYS A 29 11.39 1.60 -10.88
N PHE A 30 10.06 1.47 -10.87
CA PHE A 30 9.32 0.66 -11.85
C PHE A 30 8.42 1.44 -12.79
N ALA A 31 8.15 2.72 -12.50
CA ALA A 31 7.18 3.55 -13.24
C ALA A 31 5.89 2.75 -13.61
N PRO A 32 5.23 2.11 -12.64
CA PRO A 32 4.20 1.13 -12.92
C PRO A 32 2.92 1.77 -13.47
N SER A 33 2.23 1.07 -14.37
CA SER A 33 0.90 1.45 -14.85
C SER A 33 -0.18 1.20 -13.79
N HIS A 34 0.07 0.27 -12.86
CA HIS A 34 -0.78 0.01 -11.70
C HIS A 34 0.08 -0.34 -10.48
N LEU A 35 -0.24 0.25 -9.33
CA LEU A 35 0.40 -0.04 -8.04
C LEU A 35 -0.61 0.03 -6.89
N GLU A 36 -0.87 -1.11 -6.26
CA GLU A 36 -1.65 -1.25 -5.04
C GLU A 36 -0.75 -1.77 -3.91
N ILE A 37 -0.83 -1.14 -2.74
CA ILE A 37 -0.12 -1.55 -1.53
C ILE A 37 -1.14 -1.58 -0.39
N VAL A 38 -1.27 -2.74 0.25
CA VAL A 38 -2.19 -2.95 1.38
C VAL A 38 -1.40 -3.47 2.57
N CYS A 39 -1.50 -2.79 3.71
CA CYS A 39 -0.93 -3.27 4.97
C CYS A 39 -1.88 -4.29 5.61
N GLU A 40 -1.47 -5.55 5.62
CA GLU A 40 -2.23 -6.69 6.18
C GLU A 40 -1.72 -7.06 7.57
N SER A 41 -0.96 -6.17 8.21
CA SER A 41 -0.39 -6.41 9.55
C SER A 41 -1.47 -6.70 10.59
N TYR A 42 -2.68 -6.15 10.45
CA TYR A 42 -3.81 -6.41 11.34
C TYR A 42 -4.29 -7.87 11.31
N MET A 43 -3.89 -8.66 10.31
CA MET A 43 -4.22 -10.09 10.21
C MET A 43 -3.26 -10.98 11.01
N HIS A 44 -2.26 -10.39 11.68
CA HIS A 44 -1.23 -11.09 12.43
C HIS A 44 -1.25 -10.69 13.90
N ASN A 45 -0.62 -11.51 14.75
CA ASN A 45 -0.47 -11.23 16.17
C ASN A 45 0.61 -10.16 16.43
N VAL A 46 0.33 -8.92 16.03
CA VAL A 46 1.23 -7.77 16.15
C VAL A 46 0.52 -6.58 16.81
N PRO A 47 1.25 -5.66 17.45
CA PRO A 47 0.66 -4.46 18.05
C PRO A 47 -0.10 -3.61 17.02
N LYS A 48 -1.11 -2.86 17.50
CA LYS A 48 -1.82 -1.89 16.66
C LYS A 48 -0.86 -0.85 16.06
N GLY A 49 -1.06 -0.50 14.79
CA GLY A 49 -0.17 0.41 14.06
C GLY A 49 1.11 -0.26 13.54
N SER A 50 1.26 -1.59 13.71
CA SER A 50 2.37 -2.31 13.09
C SER A 50 2.25 -2.27 11.56
N GLU A 51 3.40 -2.06 10.93
CA GLU A 51 3.57 -2.01 9.48
C GLU A 51 4.65 -3.01 9.08
N LYS A 52 4.30 -4.30 9.12
CA LYS A 52 5.22 -5.43 8.95
C LYS A 52 4.83 -6.38 7.82
N HIS A 53 3.53 -6.54 7.56
CA HIS A 53 3.04 -7.42 6.51
C HIS A 53 2.31 -6.59 5.45
N PHE A 54 2.73 -6.74 4.18
CA PHE A 54 2.21 -5.97 3.06
C PHE A 54 1.90 -6.89 1.90
N ARG A 55 0.73 -6.71 1.30
CA ARG A 55 0.41 -7.21 -0.03
C ARG A 55 0.64 -6.10 -1.04
N VAL A 56 1.41 -6.41 -2.08
CA VAL A 56 1.76 -5.47 -3.14
C VAL A 56 1.32 -6.06 -4.47
N GLN A 57 0.52 -5.33 -5.23
CA GLN A 57 0.20 -5.63 -6.62
C GLN A 57 0.82 -4.55 -7.50
N ILE A 58 1.64 -4.96 -8.48
CA ILE A 58 2.36 -4.04 -9.35
C ILE A 58 2.31 -4.52 -10.79
N VAL A 59 2.03 -3.61 -11.72
CA VAL A 59 2.08 -3.85 -13.17
C VAL A 59 3.08 -2.88 -13.78
N SER A 60 4.09 -3.40 -14.45
CA SER A 60 5.15 -2.62 -15.10
C SER A 60 5.76 -3.42 -16.25
N ASP A 61 6.08 -2.74 -17.35
CA ASP A 61 6.76 -3.33 -18.51
C ASP A 61 8.15 -3.87 -18.15
N LYS A 62 8.74 -3.42 -17.03
CA LYS A 62 10.01 -3.94 -16.55
C LYS A 62 9.97 -5.42 -16.16
N PHE A 63 8.78 -6.01 -15.98
CA PHE A 63 8.63 -7.44 -15.75
C PHE A 63 8.52 -8.27 -17.04
N GLU A 64 8.44 -7.63 -18.21
CA GLU A 64 8.37 -8.35 -19.48
C GLU A 64 9.62 -9.21 -19.70
N GLY A 65 9.41 -10.47 -20.08
CA GLY A 65 10.50 -11.44 -20.27
C GLY A 65 11.22 -11.86 -18.99
N CYS A 66 10.84 -11.36 -17.81
CA CYS A 66 11.44 -11.74 -16.54
C CYS A 66 10.86 -13.06 -16.03
N PRO A 67 11.68 -13.97 -15.46
CA PRO A 67 11.16 -15.13 -14.74
C PRO A 67 10.47 -14.69 -13.44
N VAL A 68 9.63 -15.57 -12.88
CA VAL A 68 8.94 -15.34 -11.59
C VAL A 68 9.93 -15.00 -10.46
N LEU A 69 11.12 -15.60 -10.49
CA LEU A 69 12.20 -15.30 -9.55
C LEU A 69 13.48 -15.02 -10.32
N GLN A 70 14.00 -13.81 -10.17
CA GLN A 70 15.34 -13.44 -10.62
C GLN A 70 16.30 -13.54 -9.43
N VAL A 71 17.16 -14.56 -9.45
CA VAL A 71 18.31 -14.66 -8.53
C VAL A 71 19.46 -13.85 -9.11
N LYS A 72 20.07 -13.01 -8.27
CA LYS A 72 21.32 -12.31 -8.60
C LYS A 72 22.50 -13.26 -8.54
#